data_AF-J0TY21-F1
#
_entry.id   AF-J0TY21-F1
#
_cell.length_a   1.000
_cell.length_b   1.000
_cell.length_c   1.000
_cell.angle_alpha   90.00
_cell.angle_beta   90.00
_cell.angle_gamma   90.00
#
_symmetry.space_group_name_H-M   'P 1'
#
loop_
_entity.id
_entity.type
_entity.pdbx_description
1 polymer ?
#
loop_
_entity_poly.entity_id
_entity_poly.type
_entity_poly.pdbx_seq_one_letter_code
_entity_poly.pdbx_strand_id
1 'polypeptide(L)' 'MQDSQPQSSRRRFFAGAATAGAAAAAVAALPHITAPDATAVAEPVPAPPERGGGYRLSAHVQQYYKTTQL' A
#
# COMPACT_ATOMS: atom_id res chain seq x y z
N MET A 1 -54.46 -2.37 19.36
CA MET A 1 -53.42 -3.37 19.05
C MET A 1 -52.25 -2.60 18.49
N GLN A 2 -51.11 -2.55 19.20
CA GLN A 2 -49.94 -1.82 18.74
C GLN A 2 -49.04 -2.79 17.98
N ASP A 3 -49.07 -2.71 16.65
CA ASP A 3 -48.20 -3.47 15.78
C ASP A 3 -46.76 -2.98 15.97
N SER A 4 -45.99 -3.71 16.78
CA SER A 4 -44.54 -3.55 16.87
C SER A 4 -43.93 -4.04 15.57
N GLN A 5 -43.87 -3.17 14.57
CA GLN A 5 -43.15 -3.46 13.33
C GLN A 5 -41.71 -3.81 13.68
N PRO A 6 -41.24 -5.04 13.38
CA PRO A 6 -39.89 -5.45 13.75
C PRO A 6 -38.91 -4.53 13.02
N GLN A 7 -38.04 -3.93 13.82
CA GLN A 7 -37.00 -2.97 13.46
C GLN A 7 -35.95 -3.58 12.50
N SER A 8 -36.38 -3.95 11.31
CA SER A 8 -35.57 -4.55 10.25
C SER A 8 -34.53 -3.56 9.69
N SER A 9 -34.78 -2.26 9.83
CA SER A 9 -33.92 -1.17 9.35
C SER A 9 -32.53 -1.19 10.01
N ARG A 10 -32.44 -1.33 11.34
CA ARG A 10 -31.13 -1.30 12.04
C ARG A 10 -30.27 -2.52 11.68
N ARG A 11 -30.87 -3.71 11.58
CA ARG A 11 -30.15 -4.94 11.21
C ARG A 11 -29.63 -4.90 9.77
N ARG A 12 -30.39 -4.29 8.85
CA ARG A 12 -29.97 -4.08 7.45
C ARG A 12 -28.78 -3.11 7.35
N PHE A 13 -28.79 -2.05 8.16
CA PHE A 13 -27.67 -1.11 8.25
C PHE A 13 -26.39 -1.78 8.75
N PHE A 14 -26.47 -2.53 9.86
CA PHE A 14 -25.30 -3.26 10.39
C PHE A 14 -24.81 -4.35 9.44
N ALA A 15 -25.70 -5.03 8.72
CA ALA A 15 -25.30 -5.99 7.70
C ALA A 15 -24.47 -5.33 6.57
N GLY A 16 -24.84 -4.13 6.13
CA GLY A 16 -24.06 -3.37 5.14
C GLY A 16 -22.73 -2.83 5.67
N ALA A 17 -22.70 -2.36 6.93
CA ALA A 17 -21.46 -1.90 7.55
C ALA A 17 -20.46 -3.06 7.77
N ALA A 18 -20.96 -4.24 8.18
CA ALA A 18 -20.14 -5.42 8.41
C ALA A 18 -19.48 -5.93 7.11
N THR A 19 -20.20 -5.94 5.99
CA THR A 19 -19.63 -6.38 4.70
C THR A 19 -18.54 -5.42 4.19
N ALA A 20 -18.75 -4.11 4.33
CA ALA A 20 -17.74 -3.11 3.97
C ALA A 20 -16.47 -3.24 4.83
N GLY A 21 -16.62 -3.41 6.16
CA GLY A 21 -15.49 -3.60 7.06
C GLY A 21 -14.72 -4.89 6.81
N ALA A 22 -15.42 -6.01 6.54
CA ALA A 22 -14.79 -7.29 6.23
C ALA A 22 -13.98 -7.23 4.91
N ALA A 23 -14.48 -6.53 3.89
CA ALA A 23 -13.75 -6.33 2.65
C ALA A 23 -12.46 -5.53 2.85
N ALA A 24 -12.50 -4.44 3.63
CA ALA A 24 -11.31 -3.65 3.94
C ALA A 24 -10.27 -4.46 4.74
N ALA A 25 -10.71 -5.26 5.71
CA ALA A 25 -9.83 -6.14 6.48
C ALA A 25 -9.19 -7.23 5.60
N ALA A 26 -9.93 -7.80 4.65
CA ALA A 26 -9.38 -8.78 3.71
C ALA A 26 -8.29 -8.18 2.81
N VAL A 27 -8.47 -6.94 2.34
CA VAL A 27 -7.44 -6.22 1.56
C VAL A 27 -6.23 -5.89 2.45
N ALA A 28 -6.45 -5.49 3.70
CA ALA A 28 -5.37 -5.18 4.64
C ALA A 28 -4.58 -6.43 5.10
N ALA A 29 -5.21 -7.61 5.10
CA ALA A 29 -4.58 -8.87 5.46
C ALA A 29 -3.80 -9.54 4.31
N LEU A 30 -3.95 -9.05 3.07
CA LEU A 30 -3.08 -9.48 1.99
C LEU A 30 -1.64 -9.11 2.33
N PRO A 31 -0.67 -10.02 2.07
CA PRO A 31 0.74 -9.69 2.24
C PRO A 31 1.00 -8.43 1.42
N HIS A 32 1.52 -7.40 2.08
CA HIS A 32 1.78 -6.09 1.50
C HIS A 32 2.80 -6.27 0.37
N ILE A 33 2.30 -6.50 -0.86
CA ILE A 33 3.09 -6.31 -2.06
C ILE A 33 3.31 -4.82 -2.07
N THR A 34 4.47 -4.38 -1.57
CA THR A 34 4.94 -3.02 -1.71
C THR A 34 4.83 -2.69 -3.18
N ALA A 35 3.78 -1.96 -3.55
CA ALA A 35 3.81 -1.17 -4.77
C ALA A 35 5.12 -0.39 -4.70
N PRO A 36 5.90 -0.29 -5.79
CA PRO A 36 7.09 0.53 -5.78
C PRO A 36 6.65 1.90 -5.24
N ASP A 37 7.24 2.27 -4.10
CA ASP A 37 6.86 3.43 -3.32
C ASP A 37 6.71 4.61 -4.29
N ALA A 38 5.47 5.10 -4.45
CA ALA A 38 5.21 6.29 -5.27
C ALA A 38 5.75 7.56 -4.58
N THR A 39 6.41 7.40 -3.43
CA THR A 39 7.37 8.36 -2.92
C THR A 39 8.68 8.21 -3.70
N ALA A 40 8.69 8.78 -4.90
CA ALA A 40 9.90 9.43 -5.39
C ALA A 40 10.21 10.57 -4.41
N VAL A 41 10.78 10.23 -3.24
CA VAL A 41 11.53 11.16 -2.43
C VAL A 41 12.55 11.74 -3.40
N ALA A 42 12.40 13.02 -3.73
CA ALA A 42 13.38 13.72 -4.52
C ALA A 42 14.73 13.52 -3.80
N GLU A 43 15.58 12.68 -4.38
CA GLU A 43 16.90 12.41 -3.83
C GLU A 43 17.60 13.77 -3.67
N PRO A 44 18.09 14.13 -2.47
CA PRO A 44 18.87 15.34 -2.32
C PRO A 44 20.06 15.24 -3.27
N VAL A 45 20.29 16.29 -4.07
CA VAL A 45 21.40 16.33 -5.04
C VAL A 45 22.70 16.01 -4.29
N PRO A 46 23.31 14.83 -4.52
CA PRO A 46 24.45 14.43 -3.74
C PRO A 46 25.67 15.24 -4.18
N ALA A 47 26.53 15.52 -3.20
CA ALA A 47 27.79 16.21 -3.41
C ALA A 47 28.63 15.52 -4.51
N PRO A 48 29.46 16.27 -5.24
CA PRO A 48 30.32 15.71 -6.27
C PRO A 48 31.21 14.60 -5.68
N PRO A 49 31.33 13.44 -6.33
CA PRO A 49 32.16 12.34 -5.81
C PRO A 49 33.64 12.74 -5.81
N GLU A 50 34.32 12.54 -4.68
CA GLU A 50 35.71 12.99 -4.50
C GLU A 50 36.72 12.34 -5.45
N ARG A 51 36.43 11.14 -5.97
CA ARG A 51 37.33 10.42 -6.88
C ARG A 51 37.01 10.61 -8.37
N GLY A 52 36.11 11.53 -8.71
CA GLY A 52 35.65 11.69 -10.08
C GLY A 52 34.91 10.45 -10.61
N GLY A 53 34.15 10.64 -11.68
CA GLY A 53 33.25 9.62 -12.23
C GLY A 53 31.80 10.02 -12.00
N GLY A 54 31.17 10.59 -13.03
CA GLY A 54 29.77 11.03 -12.99
C GLY A 54 28.74 9.89 -12.97
N TYR A 55 29.17 8.66 -12.69
CA TYR A 55 28.29 7.51 -12.62
C TYR A 55 27.64 7.46 -11.24
N ARG A 56 26.32 7.30 -11.24
CA ARG A 56 25.50 7.16 -10.05
C ARG A 56 24.74 5.87 -10.12
N LEU A 57 24.61 5.20 -8.96
CA LEU A 57 23.81 4.00 -8.83
C LEU A 57 22.33 4.39 -8.88
N SER A 58 21.67 4.13 -10.00
CA SER A 58 20.23 4.39 -10.14
C SER A 58 19.40 3.22 -9.59
N ALA A 59 18.15 3.50 -9.23
CA ALA A 59 17.19 2.47 -8.86
C ALA A 59 17.06 1.38 -9.94
N HIS A 60 17.17 1.74 -11.22
CA HIS A 60 17.15 0.79 -12.34
C HIS A 60 18.31 -0.21 -12.29
N VAL A 61 19.53 0.27 -12.04
CA VAL A 61 20.71 -0.59 -11.93
C VAL A 61 20.63 -1.49 -10.68
N GLN A 62 20.14 -0.96 -9.56
CA GLN A 62 19.92 -1.75 -8.34
C GLN A 62 18.93 -2.88 -8.57
N GLN A 63 17.81 -2.59 -9.24
CA GLN A 63 16.78 -3.58 -9.53
C GLN A 63 17.27 -4.63 -10.54
N TYR A 64 18.08 -4.25 -11.53
CA TYR A 64 18.64 -5.17 -12.53
C TYR A 64 19.47 -6.31 -11.91
N TYR A 65 20.22 -6.02 -10.85
CA TYR A 65 21.04 -7.03 -10.16
C TYR A 65 20.38 -7.65 -8.91
N LYS A 66 19.19 -7.21 -8.52
CA LYS A 66 18.54 -7.64 -7.26
C LYS A 66 18.34 -9.16 -7.18
N THR A 67 18.07 -9.82 -8.29
CA THR A 67 17.77 -11.26 -8.34
C THR A 67 19.00 -12.14 -8.53
N THR A 68 20.18 -11.54 -8.75
CA THR A 68 21.43 -12.25 -9.01
C THR A 68 22.47 -12.07 -7.89
N GLN A 69 22.11 -11.36 -6.82
CA GLN A 69 22.89 -11.32 -5.59
C GLN A 69 22.76 -12.67 -4.88
N LEU A 70 23.88 -13.39 -4.76
CA LEU A 70 24.00 -14.69 -4.07
C LEU A 70 24.18 -14.51 -2.55
#